data_AF-A0A7X0E381-F1
#
_entry.id   AF-A0A7X0E381-F1
#
_cell.length_a   1.000
_cell.length_b   1.000
_cell.length_c   1.000
_cell.angle_alpha   90.00
_cell.angle_beta   90.00
_cell.angle_gamma   90.00
#
_symmetry.space_group_name_H-M   'P 1'
#
loop_
_entity.id
_entity.type
_entity.pdbx_description
1 polymer ?
#
loop_
_entity_poly.entity_id
_entity_poly.type
_entity_poly.pdbx_seq_one_letter_code
_entity_poly.pdbx_strand_id
1 'polypeptide(L)' 'MVFRQVSISRACRVVKLPKSMYYYKNFSDDSETIDKLLELSEKHPTEGQDLYYSRIRQQGMLWN' A
#
# COMPACT_ATOMS: atom_id res chain seq x y z
N MET A 1 19.56 -27.19 14.75
CA MET A 1 18.48 -26.23 15.12
C MET A 1 17.17 -27.01 15.13
N VAL A 2 16.43 -27.06 16.25
CA VAL A 2 15.19 -27.84 16.36
C VAL A 2 13.99 -26.91 16.11
N PHE A 3 13.26 -27.13 15.03
CA PHE A 3 12.02 -26.39 14.76
C PHE A 3 10.86 -27.05 15.51
N ARG A 4 10.13 -26.26 16.30
CA ARG A 4 8.91 -26.71 16.98
C ARG A 4 7.69 -26.05 16.34
N GLN A 5 6.67 -26.84 16.04
CA GLN A 5 5.41 -26.31 15.53
C GLN A 5 4.67 -25.57 16.65
N VAL A 6 4.23 -24.35 16.37
CA VAL A 6 3.46 -23.50 17.29
C VAL A 6 2.24 -22.95 16.58
N SER A 7 1.18 -22.64 17.33
CA SER A 7 0.03 -21.95 16.74
C SER A 7 0.39 -20.53 16.33
N ILE A 8 -0.25 -20.02 15.27
CA ILE A 8 -0.08 -18.64 14.79
C ILE A 8 -0.33 -17.65 15.94
N SER A 9 -1.34 -17.88 16.78
CA SER A 9 -1.63 -17.03 17.95
C SER A 9 -0.44 -16.94 18.92
N ARG A 10 0.25 -18.06 19.16
CA ARG A 10 1.43 -18.10 20.05
C ARG A 10 2.62 -17.42 19.39
N ALA A 11 2.85 -17.66 18.11
CA ALA A 11 3.91 -17.01 17.35
C ALA A 11 3.74 -15.48 17.34
N CYS A 12 2.56 -14.97 16.94
CA CYS A 12 2.20 -13.56 16.94
C CYS A 12 2.41 -12.89 18.30
N ARG A 13 2.01 -13.55 19.40
CA ARG A 13 2.20 -13.03 20.77
C ARG A 13 3.67 -12.87 21.13
N VAL A 14 4.51 -13.84 20.79
CA VAL A 14 5.95 -13.82 21.10
C VAL A 14 6.66 -12.69 20.37
N VAL A 15 6.33 -12.49 19.08
CA VAL A 15 6.93 -11.44 18.25
C VAL A 15 6.22 -10.07 18.36
N LYS A 16 5.22 -9.95 19.25
CA LYS A 16 4.41 -8.74 19.44
C LYS A 16 3.76 -8.23 18.14
N LEU A 17 3.36 -9.14 17.25
CA LEU A 17 2.62 -8.82 16.02
C LEU A 17 1.12 -9.06 16.24
N PRO A 18 0.23 -8.09 15.94
CA PRO A 18 -1.21 -8.33 15.92
C PRO A 18 -1.57 -9.45 14.94
N LYS A 19 -2.47 -10.35 15.34
CA LYS A 19 -2.88 -11.49 14.51
C LYS A 19 -3.52 -11.07 13.18
N SER A 20 -4.20 -9.92 13.14
CA SER A 20 -4.74 -9.33 11.91
C SER A 20 -3.66 -9.02 10.88
N MET A 21 -2.52 -8.47 11.31
CA MET A 21 -1.39 -8.14 10.44
C MET A 21 -0.75 -9.38 9.81
N TYR A 22 -0.76 -10.51 10.52
CA TYR A 22 -0.26 -11.78 9.97
C TYR A 22 -1.11 -12.28 8.78
N TYR A 23 -2.42 -12.05 8.83
CA TYR A 23 -3.32 -12.44 7.73
C TYR A 23 -3.52 -11.36 6.68
N TYR A 24 -3.02 -10.15 6.94
CA TYR A 24 -3.14 -9.05 6.00
C TYR A 24 -2.42 -9.42 4.71
N LYS A 25 -3.18 -9.42 3.62
CA LYS A 25 -2.67 -9.62 2.26
C LYS A 25 -3.06 -8.39 1.46
N ASN A 26 -2.07 -7.73 0.86
CA ASN A 26 -2.34 -6.66 -0.10
C ASN A 26 -3.20 -7.24 -1.23
N PHE A 27 -4.36 -6.61 -1.44
CA PHE A 27 -5.34 -7.03 -2.45
C PHE A 27 -5.29 -6.14 -3.69
N SER A 28 -4.86 -4.89 -3.57
CA SER A 28 -4.77 -3.93 -4.66
C SER A 28 -3.41 -3.96 -5.34
N ASP A 29 -3.44 -3.97 -6.67
CA ASP A 29 -2.30 -3.56 -7.48
C ASP A 29 -2.41 -2.05 -7.70
N ASP A 30 -1.62 -1.29 -6.96
CA ASP A 30 -1.63 0.18 -7.01
C ASP A 30 -0.60 0.73 -8.01
N SER A 31 0.02 -0.13 -8.83
CA SER A 31 1.11 0.24 -9.76
C SER A 31 0.69 1.36 -10.72
N GLU A 32 -0.52 1.30 -11.28
CA GLU A 32 -1.04 2.35 -12.18
C GLU A 32 -1.11 3.73 -11.49
N THR A 33 -1.51 3.74 -10.22
CA THR A 33 -1.61 4.98 -9.44
C THR A 33 -0.23 5.52 -9.10
N ILE A 34 0.69 4.62 -8.72
CA ILE A 34 2.07 4.98 -8.40
C ILE A 34 2.75 5.59 -9.63
N ASP A 35 2.65 4.93 -10.79
CA ASP A 35 3.25 5.39 -12.04
C ASP A 35 2.70 6.77 -12.43
N LYS A 36 1.40 6.99 -12.26
CA LYS A 36 0.78 8.27 -12.56
C LYS A 36 1.22 9.39 -11.62
N LEU A 37 1.31 9.11 -10.32
CA LEU A 37 1.77 10.08 -9.34
C LEU A 37 3.25 10.44 -9.57
N LEU A 38 4.07 9.46 -9.95
CA LEU A 38 5.46 9.69 -10.34
C LEU A 38 5.54 10.59 -11.57
N GLU A 39 4.79 10.29 -12.64
CA GLU A 39 4.72 11.12 -13.84
C GLU A 39 4.33 12.57 -13.53
N LEU A 40 3.33 12.79 -12.67
CA LEU A 40 2.89 14.12 -12.28
C LEU A 40 3.92 14.85 -11.40
N SER A 41 4.63 14.12 -10.54
CA SER A 41 5.69 14.70 -9.71
C SER A 41 6.87 15.21 -10.54
N GLU A 42 7.21 14.53 -11.63
CA GLU A 42 8.27 14.95 -12.54
C GLU A 42 7.82 16.13 -13.40
N LYS A 43 6.57 16.11 -13.90
CA LYS A 43 6.03 17.18 -14.75
C LYS A 43 5.69 18.46 -14.00
N HIS A 44 5.28 18.34 -12.74
CA HIS A 44 4.72 19.43 -11.95
C HIS A 44 5.29 19.44 -10.52
N PRO A 45 6.61 19.56 -10.33
CA PRO A 45 7.26 19.33 -9.03
C PRO A 45 6.91 20.35 -7.93
N THR A 46 6.33 21.50 -8.30
CA THR A 46 5.88 22.53 -7.36
C THR A 46 4.43 22.37 -6.92
N GLU A 47 3.69 21.44 -7.55
CA GLU A 47 2.29 21.16 -7.21
C GLU A 47 2.19 20.15 -6.07
N GLY A 48 1.15 20.28 -5.26
CA GLY A 48 0.83 19.35 -4.18
C GLY A 48 -0.03 18.17 -4.63
N GLN A 49 -0.24 17.25 -3.69
CA GLN A 49 -1.06 16.05 -3.89
C GLN A 49 -2.53 16.37 -4.27
N ASP A 50 -3.07 17.48 -3.78
CA ASP A 50 -4.42 17.97 -4.07
C ASP A 50 -4.61 18.27 -5.57
N LEU A 51 -3.62 18.88 -6.20
CA LEU A 51 -3.63 19.17 -7.64
C LEU A 51 -3.46 17.91 -8.48
N TYR A 52 -2.58 17.00 -8.06
CA TYR A 52 -2.44 15.70 -8.74
C TYR A 52 -3.72 14.90 -8.70
N TYR A 53 -4.38 14.84 -7.53
CA TYR A 53 -5.68 14.20 -7.39
C TYR A 53 -6.71 14.78 -8.36
N SER A 54 -6.82 16.12 -8.41
CA SER A 54 -7.75 16.80 -9.32
C SER A 54 -7.47 16.45 -10.78
N ARG A 55 -6.20 16.44 -11.21
CA ARG A 55 -5.80 16.04 -12.57
C ARG A 55 -6.15 14.59 -12.87
N ILE A 56 -5.88 13.68 -11.94
CA ILE A 56 -6.16 12.25 -12.09
C ILE A 56 -7.65 12.01 -12.31
N ARG A 57 -8.51 12.68 -11.52
CA ARG A 57 -9.97 12.58 -11.65
C ARG A 57 -10.47 13.18 -12.97
N GLN A 58 -9.87 14.27 -13.44
CA GLN A 58 -10.19 14.86 -14.75
C GLN A 58 -9.81 13.94 -15.93
N GLN A 59 -8.78 13.11 -15.77
CA GLN A 59 -8.34 12.15 -16.80
C GLN A 59 -9.20 10.88 -16.85
N GLY A 60 -10.21 10.77 -15.97
CA GLY A 60 -11.10 9.62 -15.95
C GLY A 60 -10.45 8.34 -15.41
N MET A 61 -9.28 8.44 -14.75
CA MET A 61 -8.74 7.30 -14.00
C MET A 61 -9.73 6.93 -12.89
N LEU A 62 -10.04 5.64 -12.84
CA LEU A 62 -10.93 5.03 -11.86
C LEU A 62 -10.33 4.97 -10.45
N TRP A 63 -9.19 5.63 -10.21
CA TRP A 63 -8.58 5.63 -8.89
C TRP A 63 -9.58 6.17 -7.85
N ASN A 64 -9.84 5.31 -6.85
CA ASN A 64 -11.02 5.12 -5.98
C ASN A 64 -12.17 4.29 -6.57
#